data_AF-A0A345ZMK8-F1
#
_entry.id   AF-A0A345ZMK8-F1
#
_cell.length_a   1.000
_cell.length_b   1.000
_cell.length_c   1.000
_cell.angle_alpha   90.00
_cell.angle_beta   90.00
_cell.angle_gamma   90.00
#
_symmetry.space_group_name_H-M   'P 1'
#
loop_
_entity.id
_entity.type
_entity.pdbx_description
1 polymer ?
#
loop_
_entity_poly.entity_id
_entity_poly.type
_entity_poly.pdbx_seq_one_letter_code
_entity_poly.pdbx_strand_id
1 'polypeptide(L)' 'MHASTALYVRGPYRVVANAQVDTDRPYVVLDTAGAWLHESVTLDDARDWVDRRISERERVPGIAVSARSRA' A
#
# COMPACT_ATOMS: atom_id res chain seq x y z
N MET A 1 -19.93 5.07 -7.25
CA MET A 1 -18.49 5.04 -6.93
C MET A 1 -17.92 3.81 -7.62
N HIS A 2 -17.27 3.96 -8.78
CA HIS A 2 -16.68 2.80 -9.47
C HIS A 2 -15.54 2.27 -8.61
N ALA A 3 -15.67 1.04 -8.12
CA ALA A 3 -14.58 0.38 -7.41
C ALA A 3 -13.46 0.11 -8.43
N SER A 4 -12.36 0.85 -8.34
CA SER A 4 -11.18 0.61 -9.17
C SER A 4 -10.70 -0.82 -8.93
N THR A 5 -10.67 -1.63 -9.98
CA THR A 5 -10.22 -3.02 -9.91
C THR A 5 -8.77 -3.06 -9.42
N ALA A 6 -8.52 -3.82 -8.36
CA ALA A 6 -7.16 -4.03 -7.86
C ALA A 6 -6.40 -4.96 -8.81
N LEU A 7 -5.23 -4.49 -9.27
CA LEU A 7 -4.29 -5.23 -10.11
C LEU A 7 -3.35 -6.09 -9.28
N TYR A 8 -3.07 -5.67 -8.06
CA TYR A 8 -2.25 -6.40 -7.10
C TYR A 8 -2.73 -6.10 -5.68
N VAL A 9 -2.73 -7.09 -4.80
CA VAL A 9 -3.14 -6.93 -3.39
C VAL A 9 -2.18 -7.70 -2.50
N ARG A 10 -1.63 -7.05 -1.48
CA ARG A 10 -0.82 -7.70 -0.46
C ARG A 10 -1.00 -7.00 0.89
N GLY A 11 -1.48 -7.76 1.89
CA GLY A 11 -1.79 -7.22 3.21
C GLY A 11 -2.77 -6.04 3.12
N PRO A 12 -2.48 -4.89 3.76
CA PRO A 12 -3.37 -3.73 3.74
C PRO A 12 -3.23 -2.86 2.48
N TYR A 13 -2.44 -3.29 1.50
CA TYR A 13 -2.12 -2.49 0.31
C TYR A 13 -2.70 -3.11 -0.95
N ARG A 14 -3.17 -2.26 -1.86
CA ARG A 14 -3.60 -2.66 -3.20
C ARG A 14 -3.08 -1.69 -4.25
N VAL A 15 -2.69 -2.21 -5.41
CA VAL A 15 -2.34 -1.44 -6.60
C VAL A 15 -3.57 -1.38 -7.50
N VAL A 16 -3.92 -0.19 -7.98
CA VAL A 16 -5.02 0.04 -8.93
C VAL A 16 -4.53 0.81 -10.14
N ALA A 17 -5.23 0.68 -11.26
CA ALA A 17 -5.05 1.59 -12.40
C ALA A 17 -5.58 2.99 -12.04
N ASN A 18 -4.79 4.02 -12.32
CA ASN A 18 -5.24 5.40 -12.30
C ASN A 18 -6.07 5.67 -13.56
N ALA A 19 -7.37 5.92 -13.39
CA ALA A 19 -8.28 6.20 -14.50
C ALA A 19 -8.25 7.68 -14.95
N GLN A 20 -7.33 8.49 -14.41
CA GLN A 20 -7.14 9.86 -14.87
C GLN A 20 -6.56 9.86 -16.29
N VAL A 21 -7.21 10.63 -17.17
CA VAL A 21 -6.77 10.85 -18.54
C VAL A 21 -5.47 11.67 -18.50
N ASP A 22 -4.46 11.25 -19.27
CA ASP A 22 -3.13 11.89 -19.37
C ASP A 22 -2.25 11.87 -18.10
N THR A 23 -2.20 10.74 -17.38
CA THR A 23 -1.21 10.55 -16.31
C THR A 23 0.01 9.77 -16.78
N ASP A 24 1.21 10.31 -16.52
CA ASP A 24 2.47 9.60 -16.68
C ASP A 24 2.65 8.47 -15.65
N ARG A 25 1.76 8.40 -14.64
CA ARG A 25 1.81 7.45 -13.53
C ARG A 25 0.49 6.67 -13.44
N PRO A 26 0.29 5.67 -14.32
CA PRO A 26 -0.96 4.95 -14.43
C PRO A 26 -1.21 3.96 -13.29
N TYR A 27 -0.29 3.79 -12.34
CA TYR A 27 -0.44 2.85 -11.22
C TYR A 27 -0.37 3.56 -9.88
N VAL A 28 -1.38 3.34 -9.04
CA VAL A 28 -1.51 3.96 -7.71
C VAL A 28 -1.59 2.87 -6.65
N VAL A 29 -0.85 3.04 -5.57
CA VAL A 29 -0.94 2.20 -4.37
C VAL A 29 -1.88 2.85 -3.37
N LEU A 30 -2.88 2.09 -2.95
CA LEU A 30 -3.86 2.45 -1.94
C LEU A 30 -3.72 1.60 -0.69
N ASP A 31 -4.07 2.15 0.47
CA ASP A 31 -4.33 1.35 1.66
C ASP A 31 -5.79 0.85 1.75
N THR A 32 -6.12 0.16 2.84
CA THR A 32 -7.48 -0.34 3.14
C THR A 32 -8.51 0.77 3.33
N ALA A 33 -8.09 1.96 3.77
CA ALA A 33 -8.95 3.13 3.90
C ALA A 33 -9.12 3.88 2.56
N GLY A 34 -8.40 3.46 1.51
CA GLY A 34 -8.40 4.11 0.21
C GLY A 34 -7.47 5.31 0.13
N ALA A 35 -6.57 5.50 1.11
CA ALA A 35 -5.58 6.57 1.07
C ALA A 35 -4.55 6.30 -0.03
N TRP A 36 -4.21 7.35 -0.79
CA TRP A 36 -3.15 7.32 -1.81
C TRP A 36 -1.79 7.34 -1.13
N LEU A 37 -0.98 6.32 -1.38
CA LEU A 37 0.33 6.16 -0.74
C LEU A 37 1.51 6.31 -1.69
N HIS A 38 1.35 5.88 -2.95
CA HIS A 38 2.42 5.89 -3.94
C HIS A 38 1.87 5.86 -5.36
N GLU A 39 2.63 6.42 -6.30
CA GLU A 39 2.31 6.45 -7.73
C GLU A 39 3.53 6.02 -8.55
N SER A 40 3.30 5.18 -9.56
CA SER A 40 4.36 4.59 -10.36
C SER A 40 4.00 4.58 -11.85
N VAL A 41 5.05 4.62 -12.68
CA VAL A 41 4.94 4.54 -14.14
C VAL A 41 4.64 3.10 -14.57
N THR A 42 5.23 2.11 -13.88
CA THR A 42 5.06 0.68 -14.17
C THR A 42 4.33 -0.05 -13.05
N LEU A 43 3.68 -1.16 -13.39
CA LEU A 43 3.01 -2.01 -12.41
C LEU A 43 4.03 -2.70 -11.48
N ASP A 44 5.18 -3.09 -12.02
CA ASP A 44 6.20 -3.79 -11.24
C ASP A 44 6.84 -2.87 -10.19
N ASP A 45 7.11 -1.59 -10.52
CA ASP A 45 7.57 -0.61 -9.51
C ASP A 45 6.55 -0.43 -8.37
N ALA A 46 5.25 -0.42 -8.69
CA ALA A 46 4.20 -0.30 -7.70
C ALA A 46 4.12 -1.56 -6.80
N ARG A 47 4.33 -2.75 -7.38
CA ARG A 47 4.39 -4.03 -6.65
C ARG A 47 5.60 -4.09 -5.74
N ASP A 48 6.78 -3.71 -6.25
CA ASP A 48 8.02 -3.66 -5.48
C ASP A 48 7.90 -2.69 -4.30
N TRP A 49 7.23 -1.56 -4.48
CA TRP A 49 6.93 -0.64 -3.38
C TRP A 49 6.09 -1.32 -2.30
N VAL A 50 5.01 -2.02 -2.68
CA VAL A 50 4.15 -2.75 -1.74
C VAL A 50 4.94 -3.84 -1.00
N ASP A 51 5.72 -4.62 -1.72
CA ASP A 51 6.49 -5.73 -1.17
C ASP A 51 7.55 -5.26 -0.18
N ARG A 52 8.21 -4.15 -0.49
CA ARG A 52 9.13 -3.48 0.44
C ARG A 52 8.39 -3.00 1.69
N ARG A 53 7.21 -2.40 1.57
CA ARG A 53 6.43 -1.92 2.75
C ARG A 53 5.92 -3.05 3.63
N ILE A 54 5.51 -4.17 3.05
CA ILE A 54 5.17 -5.37 3.81
C ILE A 54 6.40 -5.89 4.54
N SER A 55 7.53 -6.03 3.83
CA SER A 55 8.79 -6.49 4.42
C SER A 55 9.26 -5.57 5.55
N GLU A 56 9.12 -4.25 5.41
CA GLU A 56 9.42 -3.27 6.47
C GLU A 56 8.52 -3.46 7.69
N ARG A 57 7.22 -3.69 7.50
CA ARG A 57 6.27 -3.94 8.62
C ARG A 57 6.54 -5.25 9.32
N GLU A 58 6.85 -6.31 8.58
CA GLU A 58 7.18 -7.63 9.12
C GLU A 58 8.54 -7.63 9.84
N ARG A 59 9.49 -6.82 9.37
CA ARG A 59 10.80 -6.60 10.02
C ARG A 59 10.73 -5.80 11.31
N VAL A 60 9.57 -5.27 11.72
CA VAL A 60 9.36 -4.69 13.04
C VAL A 60 8.66 -5.70 13.97
N PRO A 61 9.38 -6.68 14.56
CA PRO A 61 8.86 -7.41 15.71
C PRO A 61 9.12 -6.55 16.95
N GLY A 62 8.20 -5.64 17.31
CA GLY A 62 8.58 -4.66 18.34
C GLY A 62 7.57 -3.69 18.93
N ILE A 63 6.26 -3.86 18.77
CA ILE A 63 5.31 -3.29 19.74
C ILE A 63 4.75 -4.44 20.56
N ALA A 64 5.61 -4.99 21.42
CA ALA A 64 5.14 -5.56 22.66
C ALA A 64 4.49 -4.41 23.44
N VAL A 65 3.17 -4.32 23.40
CA VAL A 65 2.39 -3.54 24.35
C VAL A 65 2.51 -4.25 25.70
N SER A 66 3.69 -4.20 26.32
CA SER A 66 3.93 -4.69 27.67
C SER A 66 3.90 -3.51 28.63
N ALA A 67 2.81 -3.47 29.39
CA ALA A 67 2.69 -2.96 30.75
C ALA A 67 2.92 -1.45 30.97
N ARG A 68 1.82 -0.68 30.87
CA ARG A 68 1.53 0.28 31.94
C ARG A 68 1.03 -0.49 33.16
N SER A 69 1.94 -1.12 33.91
CA SER A 69 1.69 -1.38 35.32
C SER A 69 1.88 -0.06 36.06
N ARG A 70 0.77 0.63 36.33
CA ARG A 70 0.72 1.53 37.48
C ARG A 70 0.51 0.64 38.70
N ALA A 71 1.54 0.56 39.55
CA ALA A 71 1.41 0.30 40.97
C ALA A 71 1.94 1.54 41.68
#